data_AF-A0A7S0GHD6-F1
#
_entry.id   AF-A0A7S0GHD6-F1
#
_cell.length_a   1.000
_cell.length_b   1.000
_cell.length_c   1.000
_cell.angle_alpha   90.00
_cell.angle_beta   90.00
_cell.angle_gamma   90.00
#
_symmetry.space_group_name_H-M   'P 1'
#
loop_
_entity.id
_entity.type
_entity.pdbx_description
1 polymer ?
#
loop_
_entity_poly.entity_id
_entity_poly.type
_entity_poly.pdbx_seq_one_letter_code
_entity_poly.pdbx_strand_id
1 'polypeptide(L)'
;NGSLLDPNTKVTPPPIATREDAVAYGACVMASISHLRMHDIPPQSIATQPVLTSRVGIRTTYGPDIPPTYKIIFDYDRQLPAGPYKLECRASECAAAVAHGPEVVGDEDVVGKFTKKGKIPERDLAARALEVQMVQKTHRESEWVTVGNPIKPLCREDNSKADKSDAKDDEEVAYVGCEASTLEISVNASGTITSCVYGDGESIVQATKTARNEKLQKYFWILFSILFFGGFFLKSYWEDRVQRLDTERLLKYYRLASKGTMADGDYHQARYVVYKYRNKKDKLWKKLERKYDLKVPELWEFPEGLMDDDPVVEEEKEDVEDLDAEEEKEEKTAQKPPVDDLDDEDEL
;
A
#
# COMPACT_ATOMS: atom_id res chain seq x y z
N ASN A 1 21.07 -54.73 30.96
CA ASN A 1 20.04 -55.77 30.74
C ASN A 1 18.84 -55.12 30.07
N GLY A 2 18.69 -55.29 28.75
CA GLY A 2 17.52 -54.79 28.04
C GLY A 2 16.36 -55.76 28.20
N SER A 3 15.24 -55.30 28.77
CA SER A 3 13.97 -56.03 28.68
C SER A 3 13.32 -55.67 27.35
N LEU A 4 13.20 -56.65 26.45
CA LEU A 4 12.30 -56.55 25.30
C LEU A 4 10.86 -56.64 25.83
N LEU A 5 10.25 -55.48 26.07
CA LEU A 5 8.81 -55.42 26.33
C LEU A 5 8.07 -55.77 25.03
N ASP A 6 7.15 -56.74 25.15
CA ASP A 6 6.36 -57.24 24.04
C ASP A 6 5.45 -56.12 23.51
N PRO A 7 5.50 -55.75 22.21
CA PRO A 7 4.77 -54.61 21.67
C PRO A 7 3.24 -54.73 21.76
N ASN A 8 2.70 -55.92 22.05
CA ASN A 8 1.28 -56.12 22.33
C ASN A 8 0.90 -56.05 23.82
N THR A 9 1.86 -55.82 24.73
CA THR A 9 1.52 -55.52 26.13
C THR A 9 0.83 -54.16 26.21
N LYS A 10 -0.48 -54.17 26.42
CA LYS A 10 -1.22 -52.99 26.85
C LYS A 10 -0.73 -52.58 28.24
N VAL A 11 0.27 -51.71 28.28
CA VAL A 11 0.72 -51.03 29.50
C VAL A 11 -0.43 -50.16 29.98
N THR A 12 -1.25 -50.70 30.89
CA THR A 12 -2.23 -49.91 31.63
C THR A 12 -1.47 -48.82 32.36
N PRO A 13 -1.80 -47.53 32.18
CA PRO A 13 -1.10 -46.47 32.89
C PRO A 13 -1.23 -46.71 34.39
N PRO A 14 -0.14 -46.52 35.17
CA PRO A 14 -0.19 -46.68 36.61
C PRO A 14 -1.26 -45.76 37.21
N PRO A 15 -2.03 -46.23 38.21
CA PRO A 15 -3.14 -45.46 38.76
C PRO A 15 -2.64 -44.16 39.40
N ILE A 16 -3.15 -43.03 38.92
CA ILE A 16 -2.86 -41.70 39.48
C ILE A 16 -3.63 -41.59 40.81
N ALA A 17 -2.96 -42.00 41.90
CA ALA A 17 -3.57 -42.09 43.22
C ALA A 17 -3.60 -40.74 43.96
N THR A 18 -2.59 -39.89 43.74
CA THR A 18 -2.44 -38.58 44.40
C THR A 18 -2.31 -37.44 43.40
N ARG A 19 -2.42 -36.20 43.91
CA ARG A 19 -2.15 -34.98 43.13
C ARG A 19 -0.67 -34.86 42.75
N GLU A 20 0.23 -35.39 43.57
CA GLU A 20 1.67 -35.35 43.35
C GLU A 20 2.07 -36.32 42.23
N ASP A 21 1.48 -37.52 42.18
CA ASP A 21 1.59 -38.45 41.06
C ASP A 21 1.19 -37.79 39.74
N ALA A 22 0.06 -37.08 39.71
CA ALA A 22 -0.44 -36.42 38.51
C ALA A 22 0.56 -35.39 37.95
N VAL A 23 1.18 -34.59 38.82
CA VAL A 23 2.21 -33.62 38.45
C VAL A 23 3.50 -34.33 38.00
N ALA A 24 3.91 -35.39 38.68
CA ALA A 24 5.09 -36.18 38.31
C ALA A 24 4.93 -36.84 36.93
N TYR A 25 3.79 -37.49 36.64
CA TYR A 25 3.52 -38.05 35.32
C TYR A 25 3.46 -36.97 34.24
N GLY A 26 2.82 -35.83 34.51
CA GLY A 26 2.82 -34.68 33.60
C GLY A 26 4.23 -34.18 33.26
N ALA A 27 5.10 -34.04 34.27
CA ALA A 27 6.49 -33.64 34.09
C ALA A 27 7.30 -34.69 33.29
N CYS A 28 7.11 -35.98 33.55
CA CYS A 28 7.75 -37.06 32.80
C CYS A 28 7.30 -37.14 31.33
N VAL A 29 6.01 -36.90 31.05
CA VAL A 29 5.49 -36.78 29.67
C VAL A 29 6.13 -35.57 28.98
N MET A 30 6.15 -34.40 29.63
CA MET A 30 6.77 -33.19 29.10
C MET A 30 8.26 -33.34 28.78
N ALA A 31 9.03 -33.96 29.67
CA ALA A 31 10.44 -34.26 29.44
C ALA A 31 10.64 -35.29 28.31
N SER A 32 9.69 -36.21 28.11
CA SER A 32 9.75 -37.20 27.03
C SER A 32 9.44 -36.59 25.66
N ILE A 33 8.56 -35.58 25.61
CA ILE A 33 8.31 -34.75 24.42
C ILE A 33 9.56 -33.90 24.09
N SER A 34 10.11 -33.16 25.07
CA SER A 34 11.24 -32.25 24.81
C SER A 34 12.55 -32.96 24.45
N HIS A 35 12.75 -34.19 24.93
CA HIS A 35 13.85 -35.06 24.49
C HIS A 35 13.53 -35.90 23.24
N LEU A 36 12.41 -35.62 22.55
CA LEU A 36 11.95 -36.30 21.33
C LEU A 36 11.79 -37.84 21.45
N ARG A 37 11.69 -38.39 22.66
CA ARG A 37 11.71 -39.85 22.91
C ARG A 37 10.42 -40.58 22.50
N MET A 38 9.40 -39.85 22.10
CA MET A 38 8.10 -40.39 21.65
C MET A 38 7.92 -40.09 20.16
N HIS A 39 8.65 -40.80 19.31
CA HIS A 39 8.58 -40.63 17.85
C HIS A 39 7.27 -41.17 17.23
N ASP A 40 6.69 -42.22 17.82
CA ASP A 40 5.50 -42.90 17.28
C ASP A 40 4.16 -42.23 17.66
N ILE A 41 4.20 -41.22 18.53
CA ILE A 41 3.03 -40.42 18.91
C ILE A 41 3.00 -39.19 17.99
N PRO A 42 1.90 -38.92 17.26
CA PRO A 42 1.83 -37.77 16.38
C PRO A 42 1.96 -36.47 17.20
N PRO A 43 2.86 -35.53 16.83
CA PRO A 43 3.22 -34.37 17.66
C PRO A 43 2.08 -33.36 17.91
N GLN A 44 0.90 -33.60 17.34
CA GLN A 44 -0.32 -32.81 17.54
C GLN A 44 -1.15 -33.27 18.76
N SER A 45 -0.90 -34.46 19.34
CA SER A 45 -1.79 -35.02 20.37
C SER A 45 -1.62 -34.41 21.77
N ILE A 46 -0.48 -33.79 22.07
CA ILE A 46 -0.20 -33.11 23.35
C ILE A 46 0.51 -31.78 23.04
N ALA A 47 -0.26 -30.77 22.67
CA ALA A 47 0.24 -29.42 22.39
C ALA A 47 0.20 -28.55 23.65
N THR A 48 1.27 -28.56 24.45
CA THR A 48 1.42 -27.66 25.61
C THR A 48 2.07 -26.34 25.21
N GLN A 49 1.38 -25.23 25.46
CA GLN A 49 1.93 -23.88 25.31
C GLN A 49 1.97 -23.19 26.68
N PRO A 50 3.11 -22.59 27.08
CA PRO A 50 3.17 -21.78 28.29
C PRO A 50 2.32 -20.51 28.11
N VAL A 51 1.68 -20.06 29.19
CA VAL A 51 0.85 -18.86 29.21
C VAL A 51 1.50 -17.77 30.07
N LEU A 52 1.28 -16.52 29.69
CA LEU A 52 1.86 -15.36 30.36
C LEU A 52 1.15 -15.09 31.69
N THR A 53 1.86 -15.26 32.81
CA THR A 53 1.32 -15.08 34.17
C THR A 53 1.22 -13.62 34.62
N SER A 54 1.65 -12.67 33.78
CA SER A 54 1.64 -11.23 34.03
C SER A 54 0.99 -10.46 32.88
N ARG A 55 0.51 -9.25 33.13
CA ARG A 55 0.05 -8.33 32.08
C ARG A 55 1.18 -7.38 31.75
N VAL A 56 1.55 -7.28 30.47
CA VAL A 56 2.63 -6.42 29.96
C VAL A 56 2.03 -5.30 29.11
N GLY A 57 2.52 -4.08 29.33
CA GLY A 57 2.12 -2.89 28.60
C GLY A 57 3.27 -1.91 28.40
N ILE A 58 2.94 -0.81 27.74
CA ILE A 58 3.79 0.37 27.59
C ILE A 58 3.22 1.50 28.46
N ARG A 59 4.12 2.25 29.10
CA ARG A 59 3.91 3.61 29.57
C ARG A 59 4.55 4.57 28.58
N THR A 60 3.78 5.48 27.98
CA THR A 60 4.29 6.52 27.07
C THR A 60 4.20 7.88 27.75
N THR A 61 5.29 8.65 27.70
CA THR A 61 5.40 10.02 28.21
C THR A 61 5.77 10.93 27.04
N TYR A 62 4.99 11.98 26.78
CA TYR A 62 5.22 12.93 25.66
C TYR A 62 5.96 14.22 26.08
N GLY A 63 6.14 14.43 27.38
CA GLY A 63 6.77 15.61 27.98
C GLY A 63 6.55 15.63 29.50
N PRO A 64 7.20 16.55 30.24
CA PRO A 64 7.10 16.61 31.70
C PRO A 64 5.71 17.02 32.20
N ASP A 65 5.02 17.89 31.46
CA ASP A 65 3.72 18.47 31.83
C ASP A 65 2.51 17.61 31.44
N ILE A 66 2.74 16.44 30.82
CA ILE A 66 1.72 15.60 30.20
C ILE A 66 1.59 14.29 30.99
N PRO A 67 0.39 13.90 31.46
CA PRO A 67 0.22 12.66 32.20
C PRO A 67 0.58 11.44 31.32
N PRO A 68 1.35 10.47 31.84
CA PRO A 68 1.79 9.33 31.05
C PRO A 68 0.61 8.39 30.73
N THR A 69 0.49 7.99 29.48
CA THR A 69 -0.55 7.05 29.04
C THR A 69 -0.08 5.61 29.16
N TYR A 70 -1.00 4.70 29.49
CA TYR A 70 -0.72 3.27 29.69
C TYR A 70 -1.50 2.44 28.67
N LYS A 71 -0.78 1.68 27.83
CA LYS A 71 -1.37 0.79 26.81
C LYS A 71 -1.02 -0.66 27.11
N ILE A 72 -2.03 -1.50 27.30
CA ILE A 72 -1.88 -2.96 27.46
C ILE A 72 -1.52 -3.56 26.09
N ILE A 73 -0.56 -4.50 26.05
CA ILE A 73 -0.11 -5.17 24.82
C ILE A 73 -0.33 -6.68 24.92
N PHE A 74 0.13 -7.28 26.01
CA PHE A 74 -0.06 -8.69 26.32
C PHE A 74 -0.81 -8.80 27.65
N ASP A 75 -2.03 -9.34 27.60
CA ASP A 75 -2.81 -9.59 28.81
C ASP A 75 -2.38 -10.92 29.47
N TYR A 76 -2.87 -11.15 30.69
CA TYR A 76 -2.79 -12.42 31.40
C TYR A 76 -3.27 -13.58 30.54
N ASP A 77 -2.72 -14.76 30.82
CA ASP A 77 -3.15 -16.05 30.28
C ASP A 77 -2.93 -16.19 28.75
N ARG A 78 -2.30 -15.18 28.12
CA ARG A 78 -1.94 -15.19 26.70
C ARG A 78 -0.83 -16.22 26.42
N GLN A 79 -1.05 -17.07 25.42
CA GLN A 79 -0.10 -18.10 24.99
C GLN A 79 1.22 -17.49 24.49
N LEU A 80 2.33 -18.17 24.79
CA LEU A 80 3.69 -17.78 24.41
C LEU A 80 4.27 -18.72 23.33
N PRO A 81 5.14 -18.22 22.43
CA PRO A 81 5.62 -16.83 22.32
C PRO A 81 4.53 -15.86 21.82
N ALA A 82 4.57 -14.61 22.29
CA ALA A 82 3.60 -13.58 21.95
C ALA A 82 4.28 -12.37 21.29
N GLY A 83 3.92 -12.06 20.05
CA GLY A 83 4.44 -10.91 19.29
C GLY A 83 4.88 -11.28 17.86
N PRO A 84 5.55 -10.35 17.15
CA PRO A 84 5.86 -8.98 17.58
C PRO A 84 4.59 -8.10 17.58
N TYR A 85 4.42 -7.30 18.63
CA TYR A 85 3.55 -6.14 18.61
C TYR A 85 4.36 -4.92 18.15
N LYS A 86 3.86 -4.18 17.16
CA LYS A 86 4.52 -2.99 16.62
C LYS A 86 3.87 -1.73 17.17
N LEU A 87 4.66 -0.85 17.77
CA LEU A 87 4.29 0.53 18.05
C LEU A 87 5.02 1.42 17.04
N GLU A 88 4.30 1.92 16.03
CA GLU A 88 4.78 3.07 15.27
C GLU A 88 4.81 4.31 16.17
N CYS A 89 5.85 5.13 16.04
CA CYS A 89 5.98 6.43 16.69
C CYS A 89 6.36 7.44 15.62
N ARG A 90 5.63 8.55 15.51
CA ARG A 90 5.96 9.63 14.56
C ARG A 90 6.09 10.97 15.28
N ALA A 91 7.07 11.77 14.87
CA ALA A 91 7.35 13.08 15.49
C ALA A 91 6.18 14.06 15.32
N SER A 92 5.39 13.94 14.25
CA SER A 92 4.13 14.68 14.05
C SER A 92 3.04 14.32 15.06
N GLU A 93 2.94 13.05 15.46
CA GLU A 93 1.98 12.58 16.48
C GLU A 93 2.41 13.05 17.87
N CYS A 94 3.71 13.01 18.16
CA CYS A 94 4.27 13.55 19.40
C CYS A 94 4.04 15.06 19.52
N ALA A 95 4.25 15.82 18.45
CA ALA A 95 3.97 17.27 18.44
C ALA A 95 2.46 17.58 18.60
N ALA A 96 1.58 16.78 18.01
CA ALA A 96 0.14 16.90 18.22
C ALA A 96 -0.25 16.58 19.69
N ALA A 97 0.32 15.52 20.27
CA ALA A 97 0.10 15.14 21.66
C ALA A 97 0.57 16.21 22.66
N VAL A 98 1.68 16.88 22.37
CA VAL A 98 2.19 18.01 23.17
C VAL A 98 1.31 19.26 23.05
N ALA A 99 0.73 19.52 21.87
CA ALA A 99 -0.09 20.71 21.63
C ALA A 99 -1.56 20.56 22.06
N HIS A 100 -2.12 19.34 22.05
CA HIS A 100 -3.56 19.09 22.22
C HIS A 100 -3.90 17.97 23.21
N GLY A 101 -2.91 17.33 23.84
CA GLY A 101 -3.10 16.20 24.74
C GLY A 101 -3.00 14.84 24.05
N PRO A 102 -2.72 13.76 24.80
CA PRO A 102 -2.37 12.46 24.24
C PRO A 102 -3.56 11.67 23.66
N GLU A 103 -4.80 12.16 23.83
CA GLU A 103 -6.01 11.56 23.23
C GLU A 103 -6.05 11.75 21.70
N VAL A 104 -5.39 12.78 21.19
CA VAL A 104 -5.33 13.16 19.77
C VAL A 104 -4.33 12.29 18.97
N VAL A 105 -3.72 11.29 19.60
CA VAL A 105 -2.76 10.35 18.98
C VAL A 105 -3.52 9.30 18.16
N GLY A 106 -3.90 9.72 16.96
CA GLY A 106 -4.68 8.95 15.99
C GLY A 106 -5.41 9.83 14.97
N ASP A 107 -5.67 11.09 15.32
CA ASP A 107 -6.42 12.03 14.47
C ASP A 107 -5.56 12.57 13.33
N GLU A 108 -5.63 11.94 12.15
CA GLU A 108 -4.86 12.34 10.96
C GLU A 108 -5.06 13.82 10.59
N ASP A 109 -6.26 14.37 10.80
CA ASP A 109 -6.57 15.79 10.58
C ASP A 109 -5.81 16.74 11.52
N VAL A 110 -5.43 16.31 12.73
CA VAL A 110 -4.64 17.12 13.65
C VAL A 110 -3.15 16.86 13.42
N VAL A 111 -2.73 15.60 13.37
CA VAL A 111 -1.35 15.18 13.07
C VAL A 111 -0.86 15.79 11.75
N GLY A 112 -1.70 15.80 10.73
CA GLY A 112 -1.44 16.40 9.41
C GLY A 112 -1.07 17.88 9.46
N LYS A 113 -1.57 18.64 10.45
CA LYS A 113 -1.21 20.06 10.66
C LYS A 113 0.26 20.23 11.09
N PHE A 114 0.82 19.25 11.81
CA PHE A 114 2.21 19.26 12.31
C PHE A 114 3.23 18.73 11.30
N THR A 115 2.82 18.02 10.25
CA THR A 115 3.71 17.60 9.14
C THR A 115 4.29 18.78 8.32
N LYS A 116 3.77 19.99 8.52
CA LYS A 116 4.14 21.20 7.76
C LYS A 116 5.55 21.67 8.12
N LYS A 117 6.31 22.17 7.14
CA LYS A 117 7.72 22.61 7.29
C LYS A 117 7.95 23.63 8.42
N GLY A 118 6.99 24.51 8.71
CA GLY A 118 7.11 25.46 9.83
C GLY A 118 7.12 24.82 11.22
N LYS A 119 6.67 23.56 11.34
CA LYS A 119 6.57 22.79 12.58
C LYS A 119 7.73 21.80 12.80
N ILE A 120 8.80 21.89 12.00
CA ILE A 120 10.05 21.13 12.21
C ILE A 120 10.62 21.26 13.63
N PRO A 121 10.82 22.47 14.23
CA PRO A 121 11.43 22.56 15.55
C PRO A 121 10.54 22.01 16.67
N GLU A 122 9.22 22.19 16.56
CA GLU A 122 8.26 21.62 17.52
C GLU A 122 8.25 20.09 17.46
N ARG A 123 8.36 19.50 16.25
CA ARG A 123 8.52 18.05 16.07
C ARG A 123 9.84 17.51 16.63
N ASP A 124 10.96 18.23 16.46
CA ASP A 124 12.27 17.81 16.98
C ASP A 124 12.31 17.85 18.51
N LEU A 125 11.73 18.88 19.14
CA LEU A 125 11.57 18.93 20.59
C LEU A 125 10.65 17.82 21.12
N ALA A 126 9.49 17.60 20.48
CA ALA A 126 8.56 16.54 20.89
C ALA A 126 9.13 15.12 20.68
N ALA A 127 9.93 14.91 19.62
CA ALA A 127 10.64 13.64 19.38
C ALA A 127 11.66 13.33 20.48
N ARG A 128 12.37 14.34 20.99
CA ARG A 128 13.34 14.20 22.11
C ARG A 128 12.68 14.00 23.47
N ALA A 129 11.47 14.56 23.64
CA ALA A 129 10.65 14.45 24.84
C ALA A 129 9.88 13.11 24.94
N LEU A 130 9.74 12.37 23.84
CA LEU A 130 9.08 11.06 23.83
C LEU A 130 9.92 10.02 24.60
N GLU A 131 9.36 9.52 25.69
CA GLU A 131 9.91 8.39 26.45
C GLU A 131 8.89 7.25 26.54
N VAL A 132 9.34 6.03 26.22
CA VAL A 132 8.53 4.83 26.16
C VAL A 132 9.14 3.78 27.09
N GLN A 133 8.46 3.47 28.19
CA GLN A 133 8.95 2.51 29.20
C GLN A 133 8.03 1.29 29.24
N MET A 134 8.62 0.09 29.33
CA MET A 134 7.84 -1.14 29.53
C MET A 134 7.35 -1.22 30.98
N VAL A 135 6.12 -1.72 31.16
CA VAL A 135 5.48 -1.88 32.46
C VAL A 135 4.78 -3.23 32.56
N GLN A 136 4.73 -3.79 33.77
CA GLN A 136 4.18 -5.11 34.06
C GLN A 136 3.30 -5.08 35.32
N LYS A 137 2.17 -5.80 35.30
CA LYS A 137 1.39 -6.15 36.49
C LYS A 137 1.54 -7.64 36.79
N THR A 138 2.05 -7.97 37.97
CA THR A 138 2.19 -9.37 38.42
C THR A 138 0.87 -9.97 38.89
N HIS A 139 -0.07 -9.15 39.38
CA HIS A 139 -1.41 -9.58 39.77
C HIS A 139 -2.47 -8.65 39.15
N ARG A 140 -3.67 -9.17 38.88
CA ARG A 140 -4.72 -8.44 38.15
C ARG A 140 -5.06 -7.07 38.77
N GLU A 141 -4.95 -6.98 40.10
CA GLU A 141 -5.20 -5.79 40.91
C GLU A 141 -3.93 -5.00 41.30
N SER A 142 -2.71 -5.50 41.01
CA SER A 142 -1.47 -4.79 41.41
C SER A 142 -1.28 -3.48 40.65
N GLU A 143 -0.45 -2.59 41.18
CA GLU A 143 0.04 -1.43 40.44
C GLU A 143 0.94 -1.85 39.26
N TRP A 144 1.19 -0.90 38.35
CA TRP A 144 2.11 -1.07 37.22
C TRP A 144 3.56 -0.94 37.69
N VAL A 145 4.30 -2.03 37.70
CA VAL A 145 5.75 -2.05 37.99
C VAL A 145 6.51 -1.72 36.71
N THR A 146 7.51 -0.84 36.78
CA THR A 146 8.37 -0.50 35.64
C THR A 146 9.38 -1.63 35.35
N VAL A 147 9.58 -1.92 34.07
CA VAL A 147 10.49 -2.98 33.59
C VAL A 147 11.57 -2.36 32.71
N GLY A 148 12.77 -2.21 33.28
CA GLY A 148 13.91 -1.61 32.59
C GLY A 148 13.84 -0.08 32.46
N ASN A 149 14.80 0.45 31.71
CA ASN A 149 14.97 1.89 31.50
C ASN A 149 13.97 2.43 30.45
N PRO A 150 13.62 3.72 30.49
CA PRO A 150 12.86 4.36 29.41
C PRO A 150 13.65 4.32 28.10
N ILE A 151 12.98 3.96 27.01
CA ILE A 151 13.50 3.96 25.64
C ILE A 151 13.07 5.26 24.96
N LYS A 152 13.97 5.89 24.20
CA LYS A 152 13.66 7.07 23.37
C LYS A 152 13.64 6.69 21.89
N PRO A 153 12.54 6.13 21.35
CA PRO A 153 12.56 5.50 20.04
C PRO A 153 12.72 6.50 18.88
N LEU A 154 12.49 7.80 19.11
CA LEU A 154 12.69 8.87 18.12
C LEU A 154 14.02 9.64 18.31
N CYS A 155 14.90 9.23 19.23
CA CYS A 155 16.22 9.84 19.41
C CYS A 155 17.31 9.05 18.68
N ARG A 156 18.23 9.76 18.02
CA ARG A 156 19.47 9.21 17.48
C ARG A 156 20.66 10.06 17.90
N GLU A 157 21.77 9.42 18.24
CA GLU A 157 23.06 10.06 18.54
C GLU A 157 23.66 10.69 17.25
N ASP A 158 23.95 11.99 17.28
CA ASP A 158 24.55 12.71 16.14
C ASP A 158 26.08 12.58 16.11
N ASN A 159 26.55 11.41 15.65
CA ASN A 159 27.98 11.13 15.50
C ASN A 159 28.68 12.09 14.51
N SER A 160 27.95 12.90 13.72
CA SER A 160 28.56 13.81 12.72
C SER A 160 29.31 15.01 13.32
N LYS A 161 29.20 15.23 14.64
CA LYS A 161 29.96 16.23 15.39
C LYS A 161 31.24 15.67 16.02
N ALA A 162 31.24 14.40 16.43
CA ALA A 162 32.35 13.77 17.15
C ALA A 162 33.67 13.77 16.34
N ASP A 163 33.58 13.70 15.00
CA ASP A 163 34.73 13.79 14.09
C ASP A 163 35.41 15.18 14.03
N LYS A 164 35.05 16.14 14.91
CA LYS A 164 35.53 17.54 14.87
C LYS A 164 35.93 18.17 16.20
N SER A 165 35.72 17.51 17.34
CA SER A 165 36.10 18.01 18.66
C SER A 165 37.31 17.26 19.23
N ASP A 166 38.53 17.74 18.90
CA ASP A 166 39.75 17.49 19.70
C ASP A 166 39.66 18.29 21.02
N ALA A 167 38.66 17.96 21.85
CA ALA A 167 38.34 18.62 23.10
C ALA A 167 38.05 17.58 24.19
N LYS A 168 38.58 17.82 25.38
CA LYS A 168 38.16 17.11 26.59
C LYS A 168 36.96 17.83 27.22
N ASP A 169 36.35 17.14 28.16
CA ASP A 169 35.31 17.59 29.10
C ASP A 169 33.88 17.49 28.55
N ASP A 170 33.22 16.37 28.91
CA ASP A 170 31.77 16.15 29.02
C ASP A 170 30.87 16.77 27.91
N GLU A 171 31.22 16.56 26.63
CA GLU A 171 30.43 17.03 25.49
C GLU A 171 29.06 16.30 25.43
N GLU A 172 27.99 17.02 25.79
CA GLU A 172 26.61 16.52 25.86
C GLU A 172 26.18 15.91 24.52
N VAL A 173 26.03 14.57 24.49
CA VAL A 173 25.75 13.80 23.26
C VAL A 173 24.51 14.37 22.58
N ALA A 174 24.72 14.96 21.39
CA ALA A 174 23.70 15.72 20.70
C ALA A 174 22.65 14.79 20.06
N TYR A 175 21.68 14.33 20.84
CA TYR A 175 20.53 13.58 20.31
C TYR A 175 19.72 14.42 19.32
N VAL A 176 19.40 13.86 18.16
CA VAL A 176 18.58 14.47 17.10
C VAL A 176 17.27 13.69 16.95
N GLY A 177 16.16 14.41 16.74
CA GLY A 177 14.86 13.82 16.49
C GLY A 177 14.75 13.19 15.09
N CYS A 178 14.44 11.90 15.05
CA CYS A 178 14.00 11.18 13.86
C CYS A 178 12.51 11.46 13.57
N GLU A 179 12.10 11.40 12.30
CA GLU A 179 10.70 11.63 11.92
C GLU A 179 9.77 10.49 12.33
N ALA A 180 10.24 9.24 12.16
CA ALA A 180 9.48 8.05 12.47
C ALA A 180 10.39 6.91 12.93
N SER A 181 9.84 6.03 13.77
CA SER A 181 10.43 4.75 14.13
C SER A 181 9.34 3.75 14.52
N THR A 182 9.71 2.48 14.60
CA THR A 182 8.84 1.39 15.08
C THR A 182 9.53 0.70 16.25
N LEU A 183 8.93 0.77 17.44
CA LEU A 183 9.30 -0.04 18.59
C LEU A 183 8.53 -1.37 18.49
N GLU A 184 9.23 -2.46 18.22
CA GLU A 184 8.66 -3.81 18.30
C GLU A 184 8.88 -4.39 19.70
N ILE A 185 7.84 -4.96 20.29
CA ILE A 185 7.90 -5.70 21.55
C ILE A 185 7.36 -7.12 21.35
N SER A 186 8.09 -8.09 21.88
CA SER A 186 7.71 -9.51 21.88
C SER A 186 8.02 -10.16 23.23
N VAL A 187 7.36 -11.27 23.54
CA VAL A 187 7.64 -12.10 24.70
C VAL A 187 7.94 -13.52 24.21
N ASN A 188 9.12 -14.01 24.56
CA ASN A 188 9.60 -15.33 24.12
C ASN A 188 8.91 -16.46 24.89
N ALA A 189 9.08 -17.72 24.43
CA ALA A 189 8.54 -18.90 25.11
C ALA A 189 9.03 -19.08 26.56
N SER A 190 10.14 -18.44 26.92
CA SER A 190 10.72 -18.34 28.28
C SER A 190 10.08 -17.25 29.16
N GLY A 191 9.14 -16.46 28.65
CA GLY A 191 8.59 -15.29 29.33
C GLY A 191 9.50 -14.05 29.29
N THR A 192 10.66 -14.08 28.63
CA THR A 192 11.53 -12.90 28.51
C THR A 192 10.94 -11.91 27.51
N ILE A 193 10.65 -10.70 28.00
CA ILE A 193 10.23 -9.55 27.18
C ILE A 193 11.46 -9.03 26.42
N THR A 194 11.31 -8.84 25.12
CA THR A 194 12.33 -8.29 24.22
C THR A 194 11.78 -7.13 23.41
N SER A 195 12.50 -6.01 23.40
CA SER A 195 12.17 -4.78 22.68
C SER A 195 13.25 -4.45 21.66
N CYS A 196 12.86 -4.11 20.42
CA CYS A 196 13.78 -3.65 19.39
C CYS A 196 13.24 -2.38 18.72
N VAL A 197 14.09 -1.40 18.46
CA VAL A 197 13.73 -0.17 17.72
C VAL A 197 14.26 -0.30 16.30
N TYR A 198 13.35 -0.23 15.34
CA TYR A 198 13.65 -0.15 13.90
C TYR A 198 13.24 1.21 13.36
N GLY A 199 13.91 1.68 12.30
CA GLY A 199 13.55 2.90 11.58
C GLY A 199 14.66 3.34 10.66
N ASP A 200 14.32 4.16 9.66
CA ASP A 200 15.28 4.63 8.66
C ASP A 200 16.38 5.54 9.25
N GLY A 201 16.13 6.05 10.47
CA GLY A 201 17.07 6.90 11.20
C GLY A 201 17.30 8.27 10.54
N GLU A 202 16.47 8.66 9.57
CA GLU A 202 16.45 10.01 8.99
C GLU A 202 15.99 11.02 10.04
N SER A 203 16.73 12.12 10.18
CA SER A 203 16.26 13.29 10.94
C SER A 203 15.01 13.88 10.29
N ILE A 204 14.17 14.56 11.09
CA ILE A 204 12.97 15.30 10.63
C ILE A 204 13.27 16.22 9.42
N VAL A 205 14.47 16.80 9.37
CA VAL A 205 14.94 17.67 8.28
C VAL A 205 15.32 16.89 7.02
N GLN A 206 15.81 15.66 7.14
CA GLN A 206 16.07 14.75 6.02
C GLN A 206 14.76 14.18 5.47
N ALA A 207 13.91 13.59 6.31
CA ALA A 207 12.62 13.01 5.89
C ALA A 207 11.74 14.04 5.14
N THR A 208 11.68 15.28 5.65
CA THR A 208 10.96 16.40 5.00
C THR A 208 11.56 16.82 3.64
N LYS A 209 12.83 16.50 3.35
CA LYS A 209 13.47 16.64 2.02
C LYS A 209 13.22 15.42 1.15
N THR A 210 13.38 14.21 1.68
CA THR A 210 13.20 12.92 1.00
C THR A 210 11.78 12.81 0.43
N ALA A 211 10.76 13.01 1.27
CA ALA A 211 9.35 12.97 0.86
C ALA A 211 8.95 14.07 -0.16
N ARG A 212 9.72 15.16 -0.28
CA ARG A 212 9.54 16.14 -1.37
C ARG A 212 10.14 15.61 -2.69
N ASN A 213 11.31 14.99 -2.63
CA ASN A 213 11.99 14.47 -3.81
C ASN A 213 11.19 13.31 -4.44
N GLU A 214 10.70 12.39 -3.61
CA GLU A 214 9.82 11.29 -4.03
C GLU A 214 8.55 11.81 -4.73
N LYS A 215 7.85 12.79 -4.14
CA LYS A 215 6.66 13.41 -4.74
C LYS A 215 6.99 14.07 -6.09
N LEU A 216 8.12 14.77 -6.21
CA LEU A 216 8.57 15.33 -7.49
C LEU A 216 8.88 14.24 -8.53
N GLN A 217 9.52 13.14 -8.13
CA GLN A 217 9.82 12.00 -9.00
C GLN A 217 8.54 11.30 -9.48
N LYS A 218 7.52 11.17 -8.62
CA LYS A 218 6.19 10.65 -9.00
C LYS A 218 5.50 11.56 -10.03
N TYR A 219 5.47 12.87 -9.81
CA TYR A 219 4.91 13.81 -10.79
C TYR A 219 5.70 13.84 -12.11
N PHE A 220 7.03 13.72 -12.06
CA PHE A 220 7.86 13.60 -13.25
C PHE A 220 7.51 12.35 -14.08
N TRP A 221 7.36 11.18 -13.45
CA TRP A 221 6.95 9.95 -14.13
C TRP A 221 5.53 10.02 -14.71
N ILE A 222 4.59 10.67 -14.03
CA ILE A 222 3.24 10.92 -14.56
C ILE A 222 3.31 11.82 -15.81
N LEU A 223 4.02 12.95 -15.72
CA LEU A 223 4.18 13.89 -16.84
C LEU A 223 4.91 13.24 -18.04
N PHE A 224 5.96 12.46 -17.77
CA PHE A 224 6.66 11.67 -18.79
C PHE A 224 5.73 10.65 -19.46
N SER A 225 4.89 9.97 -18.70
CA SER A 225 3.91 9.01 -19.25
C SER A 225 2.89 9.70 -20.14
N ILE A 226 2.35 10.84 -19.72
CA ILE A 226 1.40 11.65 -20.50
C ILE A 226 2.06 12.13 -21.80
N LEU A 227 3.30 12.63 -21.74
CA LEU A 227 4.06 13.04 -22.94
C LEU A 227 4.38 11.87 -23.88
N PHE A 228 4.75 10.71 -23.33
CA PHE A 228 5.10 9.53 -24.11
C PHE A 228 3.88 8.95 -24.82
N PHE A 229 2.81 8.63 -24.09
CA PHE A 229 1.58 8.10 -24.68
C PHE A 229 0.87 9.14 -25.54
N GLY A 230 0.68 10.37 -25.05
CA GLY A 230 0.03 11.45 -25.79
C GLY A 230 0.78 11.79 -27.09
N GLY A 231 2.11 11.90 -27.04
CA GLY A 231 2.94 12.10 -28.23
C GLY A 231 2.91 10.93 -29.21
N PHE A 232 2.85 9.69 -28.71
CA PHE A 232 2.70 8.50 -29.55
C PHE A 232 1.32 8.43 -30.23
N PHE A 233 0.23 8.72 -29.49
CA PHE A 233 -1.12 8.80 -30.05
C PHE A 233 -1.25 9.91 -31.09
N LEU A 234 -0.76 11.13 -30.80
CA LEU A 234 -0.82 12.24 -31.76
C LEU A 234 -0.05 11.93 -33.05
N LYS A 235 1.13 11.28 -32.92
CA LYS A 235 1.92 10.81 -34.06
C LYS A 235 1.20 9.71 -34.84
N SER A 236 0.64 8.71 -34.16
CA SER A 236 -0.09 7.60 -34.80
C SER A 236 -1.32 8.10 -35.56
N TYR A 237 -2.08 9.04 -34.97
CA TYR A 237 -3.22 9.68 -35.61
C TYR A 237 -2.81 10.49 -36.84
N TRP A 238 -1.72 11.25 -36.75
CA TRP A 238 -1.21 12.01 -37.90
C TRP A 238 -0.65 11.11 -39.01
N GLU A 239 0.02 10.00 -38.68
CA GLU A 239 0.48 9.01 -39.66
C GLU A 239 -0.69 8.32 -40.39
N ASP A 240 -1.75 7.88 -39.69
CA ASP A 240 -2.92 7.28 -40.36
C ASP A 240 -3.71 8.33 -41.16
N ARG A 241 -3.91 9.55 -40.64
CA ARG A 241 -4.60 10.63 -41.38
C ARG A 241 -3.87 11.00 -42.67
N VAL A 242 -2.54 11.12 -42.64
CA VAL A 242 -1.73 11.34 -43.85
C VAL A 242 -1.79 10.13 -44.79
N GLN A 243 -1.86 8.90 -44.27
CA GLN A 243 -2.01 7.70 -45.09
C GLN A 243 -3.39 7.63 -45.79
N ARG A 244 -4.49 8.04 -45.13
CA ARG A 244 -5.83 8.10 -45.74
C ARG A 244 -5.89 9.08 -46.93
N LEU A 245 -5.36 10.30 -46.74
CA LEU A 245 -5.29 11.30 -47.81
C LEU A 245 -4.47 10.84 -49.02
N ASP A 246 -3.32 10.18 -48.80
CA ASP A 246 -2.54 9.59 -49.90
C ASP A 246 -3.27 8.44 -50.61
N THR A 247 -4.11 7.66 -49.91
CA THR A 247 -4.93 6.62 -50.55
C THR A 247 -6.06 7.18 -51.40
N GLU A 248 -6.75 8.22 -50.94
CA GLU A 248 -7.76 8.92 -51.73
C GLU A 248 -7.15 9.53 -53.00
N ARG A 249 -5.96 10.16 -52.88
CA ARG A 249 -5.21 10.67 -54.03
C ARG A 249 -4.86 9.56 -55.03
N LEU A 250 -4.46 8.38 -54.54
CA LEU A 250 -4.12 7.23 -55.38
C LEU A 250 -5.35 6.63 -56.08
N LEU A 251 -6.49 6.52 -55.40
CA LEU A 251 -7.76 6.07 -55.98
C LEU A 251 -8.28 7.04 -57.05
N LYS A 252 -8.29 8.35 -56.74
CA LYS A 252 -8.65 9.41 -57.70
C LYS A 252 -7.72 9.40 -58.93
N TYR A 253 -6.44 9.07 -58.75
CA TYR A 253 -5.53 8.87 -59.88
C TYR A 253 -5.85 7.61 -60.71
N TYR A 254 -6.14 6.45 -60.09
CA TYR A 254 -6.54 5.25 -60.85
C TYR A 254 -7.86 5.42 -61.61
N ARG A 255 -8.83 6.17 -61.05
CA ARG A 255 -10.06 6.60 -61.73
C ARG A 255 -9.83 7.52 -62.93
N LEU A 256 -8.73 8.27 -62.95
CA LEU A 256 -8.41 9.16 -64.07
C LEU A 256 -7.52 8.46 -65.12
N ALA A 257 -6.63 7.57 -64.68
CA ALA A 257 -5.63 6.92 -65.52
C ALA A 257 -6.04 5.54 -66.08
N SER A 258 -7.02 4.85 -65.47
CA SER A 258 -7.37 3.48 -65.82
C SER A 258 -8.81 3.08 -65.44
N LYS A 259 -9.78 3.88 -65.89
CA LYS A 259 -11.22 3.64 -65.72
C LYS A 259 -11.62 2.20 -66.05
N GLY A 260 -12.34 1.55 -65.14
CA GLY A 260 -12.91 0.22 -65.36
C GLY A 260 -11.90 -0.94 -65.35
N THR A 261 -10.72 -0.74 -64.76
CA THR A 261 -9.77 -1.84 -64.48
C THR A 261 -9.94 -2.36 -63.04
N MET A 262 -9.45 -3.57 -62.73
CA MET A 262 -9.53 -4.13 -61.37
C MET A 262 -8.78 -3.35 -60.28
N ALA A 263 -8.02 -2.30 -60.64
CA ALA A 263 -7.39 -1.38 -59.69
C ALA A 263 -8.23 -0.11 -59.43
N ASP A 264 -9.39 0.01 -60.08
CA ASP A 264 -10.37 1.07 -59.91
C ASP A 264 -11.30 0.71 -58.74
N GLY A 265 -11.32 1.55 -57.70
CA GLY A 265 -12.14 1.34 -56.48
C GLY A 265 -11.56 0.46 -55.36
N ASP A 266 -10.50 -0.33 -55.56
CA ASP A 266 -9.93 -1.16 -54.47
C ASP A 266 -9.14 -0.33 -53.45
N TYR A 267 -9.83 0.11 -52.41
CA TYR A 267 -9.28 0.85 -51.27
C TYR A 267 -8.20 0.06 -50.51
N HIS A 268 -8.35 -1.27 -50.36
CA HIS A 268 -7.39 -2.08 -49.60
C HIS A 268 -6.07 -2.24 -50.36
N GLN A 269 -6.13 -2.47 -51.67
CA GLN A 269 -4.93 -2.53 -52.51
C GLN A 269 -4.27 -1.14 -52.63
N ALA A 270 -5.05 -0.06 -52.72
CA ALA A 270 -4.52 1.30 -52.65
C ALA A 270 -3.80 1.56 -51.31
N ARG A 271 -4.41 1.21 -50.17
CA ARG A 271 -3.80 1.36 -48.82
C ARG A 271 -2.53 0.55 -48.65
N TYR A 272 -2.48 -0.67 -49.20
CA TYR A 272 -1.25 -1.46 -49.23
C TYR A 272 -0.15 -0.80 -50.10
N VAL A 273 -0.49 -0.25 -51.27
CA VAL A 273 0.49 0.43 -52.16
C VAL A 273 1.05 1.68 -51.50
N VAL A 274 0.21 2.54 -50.91
CA VAL A 274 0.67 3.74 -50.16
C VAL A 274 1.56 3.33 -48.99
N TYR A 275 1.13 2.39 -48.16
CA TYR A 275 1.91 1.90 -47.01
C TYR A 275 3.28 1.35 -47.43
N LYS A 276 3.32 0.55 -48.50
CA LYS A 276 4.56 -0.04 -49.06
C LYS A 276 5.57 1.01 -49.54
N TYR A 277 5.11 2.22 -49.87
CA TYR A 277 5.94 3.36 -50.26
C TYR A 277 5.96 4.51 -49.24
N ARG A 278 5.52 4.30 -47.98
CA ARG A 278 5.39 5.37 -46.97
C ARG A 278 6.63 6.26 -46.77
N ASN A 279 7.83 5.68 -46.84
CA ASN A 279 9.12 6.39 -46.72
C ASN A 279 9.73 6.82 -48.08
N LYS A 280 9.01 6.64 -49.19
CA LYS A 280 9.52 6.77 -50.58
C LYS A 280 8.41 7.28 -51.54
N LYS A 281 7.51 8.15 -51.06
CA LYS A 281 6.30 8.59 -51.79
C LYS A 281 6.61 9.18 -53.17
N ASP A 282 7.64 10.01 -53.33
CA ASP A 282 8.07 10.56 -54.62
C ASP A 282 8.43 9.48 -55.65
N LYS A 283 8.86 8.29 -55.19
CA LYS A 283 9.19 7.14 -56.04
C LYS A 283 7.98 6.25 -56.35
N LEU A 284 6.84 6.45 -55.66
CA LEU A 284 5.54 5.93 -56.06
C LEU A 284 4.96 6.83 -57.16
N TRP A 285 4.81 8.13 -56.89
CA TRP A 285 4.22 9.08 -57.84
C TRP A 285 4.97 9.10 -59.18
N LYS A 286 6.31 9.26 -59.19
CA LYS A 286 7.13 9.23 -60.43
C LYS A 286 7.14 7.89 -61.17
N LYS A 287 6.68 6.80 -60.54
CA LYS A 287 6.45 5.50 -61.22
C LYS A 287 5.04 5.41 -61.82
N LEU A 288 4.04 5.98 -61.17
CA LEU A 288 2.68 6.07 -61.68
C LEU A 288 2.63 6.96 -62.92
N GLU A 289 3.21 8.15 -62.84
CA GLU A 289 3.36 9.07 -63.98
C GLU A 289 3.99 8.39 -65.19
N ARG A 290 5.11 7.68 -65.00
CA ARG A 290 5.78 6.93 -66.08
C ARG A 290 5.00 5.71 -66.59
N LYS A 291 4.06 5.16 -65.82
CA LYS A 291 3.29 3.97 -66.21
C LYS A 291 2.04 4.32 -67.02
N TYR A 292 1.42 5.47 -66.74
CA TYR A 292 0.16 5.89 -67.36
C TYR A 292 0.29 7.17 -68.22
N ASP A 293 1.50 7.73 -68.31
CA ASP A 293 1.87 8.97 -69.02
C ASP A 293 1.04 10.22 -68.64
N LEU A 294 0.44 10.16 -67.44
CA LEU A 294 -0.40 11.19 -66.84
C LEU A 294 0.27 11.71 -65.58
N LYS A 295 0.58 13.02 -65.53
CA LYS A 295 1.07 13.71 -64.33
C LYS A 295 0.08 13.49 -63.18
N VAL A 296 0.56 13.16 -61.98
CA VAL A 296 -0.32 12.96 -60.81
C VAL A 296 -0.73 14.33 -60.27
N PRO A 297 -2.02 14.73 -60.31
CA PRO A 297 -2.46 16.00 -59.75
C PRO A 297 -2.24 16.03 -58.23
N GLU A 298 -2.03 17.20 -57.65
CA GLU A 298 -2.12 17.37 -56.20
C GLU A 298 -3.57 17.23 -55.72
N LEU A 299 -3.78 16.96 -54.43
CA LEU A 299 -5.12 16.66 -53.86
C LEU A 299 -6.15 17.76 -54.15
N TRP A 300 -5.68 18.99 -54.35
CA TRP A 300 -6.44 20.21 -54.62
C TRP A 300 -6.66 20.49 -56.13
N GLU A 301 -6.06 19.69 -57.03
CA GLU A 301 -6.07 19.93 -58.49
C GLU A 301 -7.08 19.02 -59.24
N PHE A 302 -7.82 18.15 -58.55
CA PHE A 302 -8.81 17.27 -59.17
C PHE A 302 -10.12 18.03 -59.49
N PRO A 303 -10.64 17.98 -60.73
CA PRO A 303 -11.87 18.68 -61.09
C PRO A 303 -13.10 18.06 -60.39
N GLU A 304 -13.98 18.92 -59.89
CA GLU A 304 -15.07 18.55 -58.97
C GLU A 304 -16.13 17.64 -59.61
N GLY A 305 -16.37 17.74 -60.92
CA GLY A 305 -17.31 16.90 -61.69
C GLY A 305 -16.82 15.45 -61.95
N LEU A 306 -16.16 14.85 -60.96
CA LEU A 306 -15.70 13.46 -60.95
C LEU A 306 -16.02 12.76 -59.60
N MET A 307 -16.90 13.37 -58.80
CA MET A 307 -17.25 12.98 -57.43
C MET A 307 -18.63 12.29 -57.31
N ASP A 308 -19.50 12.39 -58.32
CA ASP A 308 -20.96 12.18 -58.14
C ASP A 308 -21.43 10.72 -58.16
N ASP A 309 -20.58 9.76 -58.57
CA ASP A 309 -20.88 8.32 -58.62
C ASP A 309 -19.91 7.51 -57.73
N ASP A 310 -20.21 7.46 -56.44
CA ASP A 310 -19.73 6.43 -55.50
C ASP A 310 -20.84 6.19 -54.46
N PRO A 311 -21.08 4.94 -54.02
CA PRO A 311 -22.02 4.71 -52.93
C PRO A 311 -21.50 5.32 -51.63
N VAL A 312 -22.39 5.92 -50.85
CA VAL A 312 -22.11 6.27 -49.46
C VAL A 312 -21.70 4.99 -48.74
N VAL A 313 -20.43 4.93 -48.31
CA VAL A 313 -20.03 3.99 -47.27
C VAL A 313 -20.71 4.47 -46.01
N GLU A 314 -21.72 3.73 -45.56
CA GLU A 314 -22.17 3.78 -44.17
C GLU A 314 -21.02 3.27 -43.31
N GLU A 315 -20.08 4.15 -42.96
CA GLU A 315 -19.27 3.94 -41.75
C GLU A 315 -20.29 3.86 -40.61
N GLU A 316 -20.25 2.73 -39.89
CA GLU A 316 -21.15 2.47 -38.76
C GLU A 316 -21.08 3.66 -37.79
N LYS A 317 -22.24 4.14 -37.36
CA LYS A 317 -22.34 5.36 -36.56
C LYS A 317 -21.43 5.27 -35.35
N GLU A 318 -20.78 6.38 -35.03
CA GLU A 318 -20.29 6.59 -33.67
C GLU A 318 -21.52 6.58 -32.75
N ASP A 319 -21.76 5.45 -32.07
CA ASP A 319 -22.67 5.38 -30.93
C ASP A 319 -22.02 6.16 -29.77
N VAL A 320 -22.15 7.49 -29.87
CA VAL A 320 -21.83 8.43 -28.79
C VAL A 320 -22.94 8.28 -27.75
N GLU A 321 -22.74 7.36 -26.81
CA GLU A 321 -23.55 7.27 -25.60
C GLU A 321 -23.28 8.50 -24.71
N ASP A 322 -23.97 9.60 -25.00
CA ASP A 322 -24.07 10.78 -24.12
C ASP A 322 -24.82 10.41 -22.83
N LEU A 323 -24.08 9.84 -21.87
CA LEU A 323 -24.53 9.57 -20.51
C LEU A 323 -24.47 10.86 -19.67
N ASP A 324 -25.49 11.72 -19.80
CA ASP A 324 -26.18 12.45 -18.72
C ASP A 324 -27.06 13.60 -19.26
N ALA A 325 -28.38 13.37 -19.33
CA ALA A 325 -29.39 14.42 -19.50
C ALA A 325 -30.73 14.00 -18.86
N GLU A 326 -31.09 14.69 -17.78
CA GLU A 326 -32.17 14.38 -16.82
C GLU A 326 -33.62 14.49 -17.36
N GLU A 327 -34.56 13.84 -16.65
CA GLU A 327 -35.95 14.24 -16.30
C GLU A 327 -36.87 14.96 -17.34
N GLU A 328 -38.19 14.75 -17.43
CA GLU A 328 -39.20 14.07 -16.59
C GLU A 328 -40.39 13.65 -17.54
N LYS A 329 -41.68 13.39 -17.23
CA LYS A 329 -42.60 13.51 -16.06
C LYS A 329 -43.78 12.51 -16.21
N GLU A 330 -44.72 12.58 -15.26
CA GLU A 330 -46.12 12.10 -15.27
C GLU A 330 -46.42 10.59 -15.09
N GLU A 331 -47.42 10.18 -14.30
CA GLU A 331 -47.93 10.75 -13.03
C GLU A 331 -48.85 9.75 -12.28
N LYS A 332 -49.00 9.96 -10.97
CA LYS A 332 -50.06 9.39 -10.07
C LYS A 332 -49.98 7.86 -9.85
N THR A 333 -50.45 7.31 -8.72
CA THR A 333 -51.34 7.87 -7.68
C THR A 333 -50.81 7.58 -6.27
N ALA A 334 -51.02 8.49 -5.32
CA ALA A 334 -50.61 8.34 -3.92
C ALA A 334 -51.77 7.95 -2.99
N GLN A 335 -51.47 7.25 -1.89
CA GLN A 335 -52.22 7.33 -0.63
C GLN A 335 -51.44 6.76 0.58
N LYS A 336 -51.63 7.38 1.75
CA LYS A 336 -51.09 7.06 3.08
C LYS A 336 -51.81 7.96 4.11
N PRO A 337 -51.89 7.64 5.43
CA PRO A 337 -51.83 6.35 6.12
C PRO A 337 -53.26 5.90 6.52
N PRO A 338 -53.46 5.14 7.62
CA PRO A 338 -53.75 5.84 8.89
C PRO A 338 -52.80 5.49 10.04
N VAL A 339 -52.92 6.27 11.11
CA VAL A 339 -52.41 5.96 12.46
C VAL A 339 -53.63 5.61 13.30
N ASP A 340 -53.53 4.54 14.09
CA ASP A 340 -54.42 4.30 15.23
C ASP A 340 -53.57 4.41 16.50
N ASP A 341 -54.03 5.22 17.45
CA ASP A 341 -53.50 5.32 18.81
C ASP A 341 -54.31 4.41 19.76
N LEU A 342 -53.82 4.31 21.01
CA LEU A 342 -54.44 3.77 22.24
C LEU A 342 -54.02 2.36 22.67
N ASP A 343 -53.29 2.38 23.79
CA ASP A 343 -53.54 1.66 25.05
C ASP A 343 -53.68 0.13 25.06
N ASP A 344 -52.85 -0.52 25.88
CA ASP A 344 -53.33 -1.02 27.19
C ASP A 344 -52.16 -1.13 28.19
N GLU A 345 -52.45 -0.94 29.47
CA GLU A 345 -51.57 -1.33 30.58
C GLU A 345 -51.78 -2.83 30.88
N ASP A 346 -50.76 -3.56 31.36
CA ASP A 346 -50.98 -4.49 32.49
C ASP A 346 -49.69 -5.00 33.14
N GLU A 347 -49.85 -5.49 34.38
CA GLU A 347 -48.80 -5.85 35.33
C GLU A 347 -48.05 -7.17 35.02
N LEU A 348 -46.73 -7.23 35.35
CA LEU A 348 -46.10 -8.27 36.21
C LEU A 348 -44.59 -8.06 36.47
#